data_AF-A0A7Y5BBD4-F1
#
_entry.id   AF-A0A7Y5BBD4-F1
#
_cell.length_a   1.000
_cell.length_b   1.000
_cell.length_c   1.000
_cell.angle_alpha   90.00
_cell.angle_beta   90.00
_cell.angle_gamma   90.00
#
_symmetry.space_group_name_H-M   'P 1'
#
loop_
_entity.id
_entity.type
_entity.pdbx_description
1 polymer ?
#
loop_
_entity_poly.entity_id
_entity_poly.type
_entity_poly.pdbx_seq_one_letter_code
_entity_poly.pdbx_strand_id
1 'polypeptide(L)'
;MKYYETVFEALTELHKKGYTLDFSILDEQDCIYCHNQNHSLSADEFVIDEIYRFEGDTDPGDEMIVYAISSSKHNLKGVLTNAYGIYSDSKNSKIVEKLKYKVTSKIKPIKRNKELIGLSREHHHVLLLSWKIKAGLSKNIEFTRIKNYLMWFYENHILPHFEIEEKYLFPLLDKDNVNLKIALEHHRQIVDLIENIDNDKQSLAKLHVLLTEHVRFEERILFDDIQKNVSSNNIILPPEINEKHEFCDNETDPFWR
;
A
#
# COMPACT_ATOMS: atom_id res chain seq x y z
N MET A 1 -11.68 3.08 -19.60
CA MET A 1 -11.95 2.70 -18.20
C MET A 1 -11.76 3.98 -17.38
N LYS A 2 -12.74 4.37 -16.56
CA LYS A 2 -12.60 5.55 -15.70
C LYS A 2 -11.68 5.21 -14.53
N TYR A 3 -10.87 6.17 -14.10
CA TYR A 3 -10.07 6.09 -12.90
C TYR A 3 -10.83 6.79 -11.77
N TYR A 4 -10.76 6.24 -10.56
CA TYR A 4 -11.39 6.81 -9.36
C TYR A 4 -10.32 7.00 -8.31
N GLU A 5 -10.34 8.12 -7.61
CA GLU A 5 -9.34 8.44 -6.60
C GLU A 5 -9.64 7.73 -5.28
N THR A 6 -10.92 7.48 -4.97
CA THR A 6 -11.34 6.81 -3.74
C THR A 6 -12.31 5.66 -3.99
N VAL A 7 -12.34 4.72 -3.04
CA VAL A 7 -13.33 3.63 -3.01
C VAL A 7 -14.76 4.20 -3.05
N PHE A 8 -15.01 5.27 -2.28
CA PHE A 8 -16.31 5.90 -2.18
C PHE A 8 -16.82 6.45 -3.52
N GLU A 9 -15.93 7.07 -4.30
CA GLU A 9 -16.26 7.55 -5.65
C GLU A 9 -16.64 6.40 -6.59
N ALA A 10 -15.85 5.33 -6.59
CA ALA A 10 -16.11 4.17 -7.42
C ALA A 10 -17.43 3.48 -7.06
N LEU A 11 -17.71 3.29 -5.77
CA LEU A 11 -18.99 2.74 -5.30
C LEU A 11 -20.17 3.64 -5.70
N THR A 12 -20.05 4.96 -5.53
CA THR A 12 -21.10 5.91 -5.92
C THR A 12 -21.41 5.84 -7.41
N GLU A 13 -20.38 5.75 -8.26
CA GLU A 13 -20.55 5.68 -9.70
C GLU A 13 -21.05 4.31 -10.17
N LEU A 14 -20.59 3.22 -9.55
CA LEU A 14 -21.11 1.87 -9.79
C LEU A 14 -22.59 1.76 -9.40
N HIS A 15 -22.99 2.38 -8.29
CA HIS A 15 -24.38 2.47 -7.89
C HIS A 15 -25.23 3.18 -8.95
N LYS A 16 -24.75 4.31 -9.51
CA LYS A 16 -25.41 5.00 -10.64
C LYS A 16 -25.52 4.14 -11.90
N LYS A 17 -24.59 3.19 -12.12
CA LYS A 17 -24.63 2.20 -13.21
C LYS A 17 -25.51 0.97 -12.91
N GLY A 18 -26.21 0.96 -11.77
CA GLY A 18 -27.13 -0.10 -11.36
C GLY A 18 -26.49 -1.27 -10.62
N TYR A 19 -25.24 -1.15 -10.15
CA TYR A 19 -24.66 -2.11 -9.20
C TYR A 19 -25.05 -1.70 -7.78
N THR A 20 -26.24 -2.13 -7.34
CA THR A 20 -26.87 -1.64 -6.10
C THR A 20 -26.82 -2.62 -4.94
N LEU A 21 -26.48 -3.88 -5.20
CA LEU A 21 -26.37 -4.92 -4.18
C LEU A 21 -24.95 -4.97 -3.61
N ASP A 22 -24.84 -5.36 -2.34
CA ASP A 22 -23.56 -5.57 -1.66
C ASP A 22 -23.33 -7.08 -1.47
N PHE A 23 -22.15 -7.55 -1.86
CA PHE A 23 -21.73 -8.93 -1.74
C PHE A 23 -20.54 -9.05 -0.80
N SER A 24 -20.54 -10.11 -0.01
CA SER A 24 -19.40 -10.52 0.83
C SER A 24 -18.96 -11.94 0.47
N ILE A 25 -17.68 -12.28 0.70
CA ILE A 25 -17.18 -13.65 0.55
C ILE A 25 -17.59 -14.47 1.77
N LEU A 26 -18.10 -15.69 1.56
CA LEU A 26 -18.32 -16.69 2.59
C LEU A 26 -17.38 -17.88 2.36
N ASP A 27 -16.21 -17.85 2.99
CA ASP A 27 -15.15 -18.84 2.78
C ASP A 27 -15.58 -20.28 3.10
N GLU A 28 -16.35 -20.47 4.19
CA GLU A 28 -16.84 -21.79 4.61
C GLU A 28 -17.75 -22.46 3.56
N GLN A 29 -18.35 -21.66 2.67
CA GLN A 29 -19.32 -22.11 1.67
C GLN A 29 -18.83 -21.93 0.23
N ASP A 30 -17.58 -21.47 0.04
CA ASP A 30 -16.96 -21.16 -1.27
C ASP A 30 -17.90 -20.39 -2.22
N CYS A 31 -18.57 -19.36 -1.68
CA CYS A 31 -19.52 -18.54 -2.43
C CYS A 31 -19.42 -17.05 -2.04
N ILE A 32 -20.04 -16.18 -2.85
CA ILE A 32 -20.34 -14.80 -2.44
C ILE A 32 -21.79 -14.70 -2.03
N TYR A 33 -22.08 -13.85 -1.04
CA TYR A 33 -23.40 -13.72 -0.43
C TYR A 33 -23.91 -12.29 -0.51
N CYS A 34 -25.13 -12.14 -1.00
CA CYS A 34 -25.85 -10.86 -1.02
C CYS A 34 -26.72 -10.74 0.23
N HIS A 35 -26.33 -9.88 1.18
CA HIS A 35 -27.07 -9.67 2.42
C HIS A 35 -28.50 -9.16 2.20
N ASN A 36 -28.70 -8.29 1.20
CA ASN A 36 -29.98 -7.65 0.94
C ASN A 36 -31.05 -8.59 0.36
N GLN A 37 -30.64 -9.69 -0.27
CA GLN A 37 -31.56 -10.60 -0.97
C GLN A 37 -31.42 -12.05 -0.52
N ASN A 38 -30.61 -12.31 0.51
CA ASN A 38 -30.43 -13.62 1.12
C ASN A 38 -30.02 -14.70 0.11
N HIS A 39 -29.20 -14.32 -0.88
CA HIS A 39 -28.84 -15.15 -2.03
C HIS A 39 -27.33 -15.37 -2.10
N SER A 40 -26.90 -16.61 -2.32
CA SER A 40 -25.50 -16.97 -2.54
C SER A 40 -25.22 -17.29 -4.00
N LEU A 41 -24.02 -16.94 -4.47
CA LEU A 41 -23.55 -17.23 -5.82
C LEU A 41 -22.20 -17.96 -5.73
N SER A 42 -22.12 -19.13 -6.35
CA SER A 42 -20.86 -19.85 -6.56
C SER A 42 -20.01 -19.17 -7.63
N ALA A 43 -18.74 -19.59 -7.76
CA ALA A 43 -17.80 -19.02 -8.71
C ALA A 43 -18.32 -18.98 -10.16
N ASP A 44 -19.15 -19.94 -10.58
CA ASP A 44 -19.66 -20.02 -11.95
C ASP A 44 -20.97 -19.24 -12.18
N GLU A 45 -21.57 -18.71 -11.11
CA GLU A 45 -22.90 -18.06 -11.16
C GLU A 45 -22.83 -16.54 -11.27
N PHE A 46 -21.64 -15.96 -11.24
CA PHE A 46 -21.43 -14.53 -11.48
C PHE A 46 -20.30 -14.29 -12.46
N VAL A 47 -20.28 -13.09 -13.04
CA VAL A 47 -19.17 -12.56 -13.82
C VAL A 47 -18.67 -11.28 -13.18
N ILE A 48 -17.40 -10.97 -13.44
CA ILE A 48 -16.77 -9.72 -13.01
C ILE A 48 -16.78 -8.79 -14.21
N ASP A 49 -17.57 -7.72 -14.10
CA ASP A 49 -17.78 -6.75 -15.17
C ASP A 49 -16.71 -5.64 -15.14
N GLU A 50 -16.42 -5.11 -13.95
CA GLU A 50 -15.42 -4.05 -13.74
C GLU A 50 -14.58 -4.35 -12.47
N ILE A 51 -13.33 -3.87 -12.44
CA ILE A 51 -12.40 -4.05 -11.32
C ILE A 51 -11.69 -2.73 -11.06
N TYR A 52 -11.66 -2.31 -9.82
CA TYR A 52 -10.96 -1.11 -9.37
C TYR A 52 -10.09 -1.45 -8.17
N ARG A 53 -8.78 -1.25 -8.30
CA ARG A 53 -7.83 -1.46 -7.21
C ARG A 53 -7.54 -0.11 -6.59
N PHE A 54 -7.76 -0.01 -5.29
CA PHE A 54 -7.40 1.11 -4.45
C PHE A 54 -6.30 0.64 -3.54
N GLU A 55 -5.08 1.06 -3.83
CA GLU A 55 -3.97 0.85 -2.91
C GLU A 55 -4.15 1.85 -1.76
N GLY A 56 -4.80 1.40 -0.68
CA GLY A 56 -5.16 2.25 0.45
C GLY A 56 -3.94 2.64 1.26
N ASP A 57 -3.93 3.85 1.81
CA ASP A 57 -3.06 4.42 2.85
C ASP A 57 -1.80 3.59 3.22
N THR A 58 -1.94 2.44 3.85
CA THR A 58 -0.97 2.06 4.88
C THR A 58 -0.22 0.73 4.69
N ASP A 59 -0.42 -0.07 3.63
CA ASP A 59 0.28 -1.37 3.43
C ASP A 59 -0.04 -1.98 2.03
N PRO A 60 0.80 -2.81 1.38
CA PRO A 60 0.35 -3.78 0.37
C PRO A 60 -0.75 -4.76 0.86
N GLY A 61 -1.03 -4.82 2.17
CA GLY A 61 -2.22 -5.44 2.77
C GLY A 61 -3.48 -4.54 2.84
N ASP A 62 -3.37 -3.25 2.52
CA ASP A 62 -4.48 -2.27 2.51
C ASP A 62 -5.01 -2.01 1.10
N GLU A 63 -4.67 -2.88 0.14
CA GLU A 63 -5.19 -2.76 -1.21
C GLU A 63 -6.66 -3.22 -1.22
N MET A 64 -7.59 -2.27 -1.23
CA MET A 64 -8.98 -2.58 -1.41
C MET A 64 -9.27 -2.74 -2.91
N ILE A 65 -9.79 -3.90 -3.30
CA ILE A 65 -10.28 -4.14 -4.65
C ILE A 65 -11.81 -4.10 -4.63
N VAL A 66 -12.39 -3.25 -5.45
CA VAL A 66 -13.82 -3.20 -5.72
C VAL A 66 -14.09 -3.94 -7.03
N TYR A 67 -14.87 -5.01 -6.96
CA TYR A 67 -15.37 -5.73 -8.12
C TYR A 67 -16.82 -5.32 -8.37
N ALA A 68 -17.12 -4.90 -9.59
CA ALA A 68 -18.50 -4.81 -10.06
C ALA A 68 -18.86 -6.16 -10.67
N ILE A 69 -19.92 -6.78 -10.16
CA ILE A 69 -20.30 -8.13 -10.56
C ILE A 69 -21.76 -8.20 -10.99
N SER A 70 -22.06 -9.14 -11.87
CA SER A 70 -23.42 -9.47 -12.28
C SER A 70 -23.65 -10.97 -12.36
N SER A 71 -24.89 -11.38 -12.12
CA SER A 71 -25.36 -12.74 -12.32
C SER A 71 -26.55 -12.71 -13.27
N SER A 72 -26.38 -13.21 -14.48
CA SER A 72 -27.48 -13.36 -15.44
C SER A 72 -28.48 -14.43 -15.00
N LYS A 73 -28.02 -15.46 -14.29
CA LYS A 73 -28.86 -16.55 -13.77
C LYS A 73 -29.89 -16.05 -12.76
N HIS A 74 -29.49 -15.14 -11.89
CA HIS A 74 -30.34 -14.61 -10.82
C HIS A 74 -30.76 -13.15 -11.04
N ASN A 75 -30.39 -12.56 -12.19
CA ASN A 75 -30.61 -11.16 -12.54
C ASN A 75 -30.14 -10.19 -11.43
N LEU A 76 -28.98 -10.47 -10.85
CA LEU A 76 -28.38 -9.69 -9.76
C LEU A 76 -27.24 -8.84 -10.26
N LYS A 77 -27.04 -7.67 -9.64
CA LYS A 77 -25.97 -6.75 -9.99
C LYS A 77 -25.53 -5.96 -8.76
N GLY A 78 -24.23 -6.01 -8.45
CA GLY A 78 -23.74 -5.41 -7.21
C GLY A 78 -22.22 -5.29 -7.15
N VAL A 79 -21.75 -4.94 -5.96
CA VAL A 79 -20.34 -4.70 -5.67
C VAL A 79 -19.84 -5.72 -4.66
N LEU A 80 -18.59 -6.13 -4.82
CA LEU A 80 -17.84 -6.94 -3.87
C LEU A 80 -16.57 -6.17 -3.52
N THR A 81 -16.36 -5.87 -2.24
CA THR A 81 -15.13 -5.24 -1.75
C THR A 81 -14.24 -6.32 -1.11
N ASN A 82 -12.96 -6.33 -1.47
CA ASN A 82 -12.00 -7.28 -0.93
C ASN A 82 -10.71 -6.55 -0.54
N ALA A 83 -10.27 -6.72 0.71
CA ALA A 83 -8.93 -6.29 1.13
C ALA A 83 -7.91 -7.35 0.68
N TYR A 84 -7.01 -6.97 -0.22
CA TYR A 84 -5.93 -7.84 -0.68
C TYR A 84 -4.99 -8.15 0.50
N GLY A 85 -4.55 -9.40 0.62
CA GLY A 85 -3.63 -9.84 1.68
C GLY A 85 -4.26 -10.74 2.75
N ILE A 86 -5.52 -10.51 3.15
CA ILE A 86 -6.17 -11.26 4.25
C ILE A 86 -6.52 -12.71 3.86
N TYR A 87 -6.73 -12.98 2.57
CA TYR A 87 -7.12 -14.32 2.07
C TYR A 87 -6.03 -14.98 1.21
N SER A 88 -4.76 -14.61 1.41
CA SER A 88 -3.64 -15.20 0.67
C SER A 88 -3.48 -16.72 0.93
N ASP A 89 -4.05 -17.23 2.01
CA ASP A 89 -3.87 -18.63 2.46
C ASP A 89 -4.94 -19.63 2.01
N SER A 90 -6.08 -19.24 1.42
CA SER A 90 -7.09 -20.22 0.98
C SER A 90 -6.78 -20.83 -0.38
N LYS A 91 -5.80 -21.75 -0.43
CA LYS A 91 -5.41 -22.49 -1.64
C LYS A 91 -6.53 -23.33 -2.29
N ASN A 92 -7.71 -23.46 -1.66
CA ASN A 92 -8.80 -24.33 -2.09
C ASN A 92 -10.13 -23.61 -2.44
N SER A 93 -10.18 -22.26 -2.49
CA SER A 93 -11.41 -21.53 -2.85
C SER A 93 -11.46 -21.18 -4.34
N LYS A 94 -12.52 -21.61 -5.03
CA LYS A 94 -12.77 -21.24 -6.44
C LYS A 94 -13.12 -19.77 -6.59
N ILE A 95 -13.78 -19.19 -5.59
CA ILE A 95 -14.07 -17.75 -5.55
C ILE A 95 -12.76 -16.96 -5.55
N VAL A 96 -11.85 -17.29 -4.64
CA VAL A 96 -10.56 -16.58 -4.51
C VAL A 96 -9.72 -16.74 -5.78
N GLU A 97 -9.69 -17.92 -6.40
CA GLU A 97 -8.99 -18.15 -7.67
C GLU A 97 -9.55 -17.27 -8.80
N LYS A 98 -10.89 -17.21 -8.94
CA LYS A 98 -11.56 -16.39 -9.96
C LYS A 98 -11.29 -14.90 -9.78
N LEU A 99 -11.28 -14.41 -8.53
CA LEU A 99 -10.95 -13.02 -8.21
C LEU A 99 -9.47 -12.71 -8.55
N LYS A 100 -8.53 -13.59 -8.15
CA LYS A 100 -7.08 -13.44 -8.41
C LYS A 100 -6.74 -13.34 -9.91
N TYR A 101 -7.25 -14.27 -10.73
CA TYR A 101 -6.93 -14.35 -12.17
C TYR A 101 -7.32 -13.09 -12.96
N LYS A 102 -8.37 -12.39 -12.52
CA LYS A 102 -8.86 -11.20 -13.23
C LYS A 102 -8.09 -9.92 -12.85
N VAL A 103 -7.60 -9.83 -11.62
CA VAL A 103 -6.74 -8.70 -11.15
C VAL A 103 -5.44 -8.64 -11.95
N THR A 104 -4.82 -9.79 -12.26
CA THR A 104 -3.55 -9.84 -12.99
C THR A 104 -3.66 -9.44 -14.47
N SER A 105 -4.86 -9.28 -15.02
CA SER A 105 -5.08 -9.17 -16.48
C SER A 105 -5.36 -7.75 -17.03
N LYS A 106 -5.43 -6.70 -16.19
CA LYS A 106 -5.86 -5.35 -16.66
C LYS A 106 -5.20 -4.12 -16.01
N ILE A 107 -4.02 -4.24 -15.41
CA ILE A 107 -3.26 -3.06 -14.91
C ILE A 107 -1.92 -3.01 -15.65
N LYS A 108 -1.55 -1.85 -16.19
CA LYS A 108 -0.16 -1.60 -16.55
C LYS A 108 0.55 -1.16 -15.25
N PRO A 109 1.51 -1.94 -14.74
CA PRO A 109 2.32 -1.52 -13.60
C PRO A 109 2.98 -0.17 -13.91
N ILE A 110 3.12 0.70 -12.90
CA ILE A 110 3.99 1.87 -13.01
C ILE A 110 5.39 1.32 -13.33
N LYS A 111 5.86 1.58 -14.54
CA LYS A 111 7.13 1.03 -15.01
C LYS A 111 8.26 1.86 -14.41
N ARG A 112 8.78 1.42 -13.27
CA ARG A 112 9.92 2.03 -12.60
C ARG A 112 11.20 1.86 -13.43
N ASN A 113 12.03 2.90 -13.50
CA ASN A 113 13.40 2.81 -14.00
C ASN A 113 14.15 1.77 -13.16
N LYS A 114 14.95 0.90 -13.80
CA LYS A 114 15.66 -0.20 -13.12
C LYS A 114 16.47 0.30 -11.90
N GLU A 115 17.01 1.52 -11.99
CA GLU A 115 17.84 2.12 -10.95
C GLU A 115 17.04 2.47 -9.70
N LEU A 116 15.76 2.82 -9.84
CA LEU A 116 14.89 3.20 -8.71
C LEU A 116 14.20 2.00 -8.06
N ILE A 117 14.32 0.79 -8.64
CA ILE A 117 13.68 -0.41 -8.09
C ILE A 117 14.21 -0.73 -6.69
N GLY A 118 15.50 -0.49 -6.42
CA GLY A 118 16.09 -0.71 -5.09
C GLY A 118 15.46 0.17 -4.02
N LEU A 119 15.37 1.49 -4.26
CA LEU A 119 14.69 2.43 -3.36
C LEU A 119 13.21 2.07 -3.14
N SER A 120 12.49 1.74 -4.23
CA SER A 120 11.11 1.28 -4.12
C SER A 120 10.96 -0.01 -3.29
N ARG A 121 11.99 -0.86 -3.18
CA ARG A 121 11.95 -2.01 -2.27
C ARG A 121 12.12 -1.57 -0.82
N GLU A 122 13.03 -0.65 -0.53
CA GLU A 122 13.23 -0.12 0.83
C GLU A 122 11.96 0.56 1.38
N HIS A 123 11.18 1.20 0.52
CA HIS A 123 9.85 1.71 0.85
C HIS A 123 8.90 0.65 1.41
N HIS A 124 8.99 -0.61 0.97
CA HIS A 124 8.17 -1.68 1.54
C HIS A 124 8.53 -1.94 3.01
N HIS A 125 9.80 -1.80 3.39
CA HIS A 125 10.24 -1.94 4.78
C HIS A 125 9.77 -0.75 5.62
N VAL A 126 9.78 0.47 5.08
CA VAL A 126 9.25 1.66 5.77
C VAL A 126 7.74 1.52 6.02
N LEU A 127 6.98 1.00 5.05
CA LEU A 127 5.56 0.67 5.24
C LEU A 127 5.38 -0.43 6.29
N LEU A 128 6.25 -1.45 6.31
CA LEU A 128 6.24 -2.47 7.37
C LEU A 128 6.47 -1.86 8.76
N LEU A 129 7.40 -0.90 8.92
CA LEU A 129 7.56 -0.16 10.17
C LEU A 129 6.27 0.57 10.56
N SER A 130 5.65 1.29 9.62
CA SER A 130 4.38 2.00 9.85
C SER A 130 3.30 1.04 10.37
N TRP A 131 3.14 -0.11 9.71
CA TRP A 131 2.23 -1.17 10.16
C TRP A 131 2.58 -1.68 11.56
N LYS A 132 3.86 -1.95 11.86
CA LYS A 132 4.29 -2.43 13.19
C LYS A 132 3.93 -1.42 14.27
N ILE A 133 4.22 -0.13 14.07
CA ILE A 133 3.86 0.93 15.02
C ILE A 133 2.34 0.94 15.25
N LYS A 134 1.53 0.92 14.18
CA LYS A 134 0.06 0.86 14.24
C LYS A 134 -0.44 -0.38 15.01
N ALA A 135 0.15 -1.55 14.76
CA ALA A 135 -0.18 -2.80 15.44
C ALA A 135 0.17 -2.76 16.94
N GLY A 136 1.34 -2.21 17.27
CA GLY A 136 1.74 -2.01 18.67
C GLY A 136 0.80 -1.07 19.42
N LEU A 137 0.41 0.04 18.79
CA LEU A 137 -0.54 1.00 19.37
C LEU A 137 -1.93 0.36 19.59
N SER A 138 -2.45 -0.41 18.62
CA SER A 138 -3.77 -1.05 18.72
C SER A 138 -3.83 -2.14 19.79
N LYS A 139 -2.73 -2.87 19.99
CA LYS A 139 -2.54 -3.86 21.07
C LYS A 139 -2.19 -3.23 22.41
N ASN A 140 -2.15 -1.90 22.49
CA ASN A 140 -1.75 -1.13 23.68
C ASN A 140 -0.39 -1.54 24.26
N ILE A 141 0.56 -1.89 23.38
CA ILE A 141 1.94 -2.25 23.76
C ILE A 141 2.62 -1.09 24.49
N GLU A 142 3.53 -1.43 25.40
CA GLU A 142 4.41 -0.49 26.08
C GLU A 142 5.19 0.38 25.09
N PHE A 143 5.16 1.70 25.30
CA PHE A 143 5.78 2.67 24.40
C PHE A 143 7.26 2.37 24.14
N THR A 144 8.00 1.99 25.19
CA THR A 144 9.43 1.71 25.13
C THR A 144 9.77 0.54 24.20
N ARG A 145 8.90 -0.47 24.10
CA ARG A 145 9.10 -1.62 23.18
C ARG A 145 9.00 -1.17 21.72
N ILE A 146 7.98 -0.37 21.40
CA ILE A 146 7.81 0.20 20.07
C ILE A 146 8.98 1.14 19.75
N LYS A 147 9.36 2.02 20.69
CA LYS A 147 10.46 2.97 20.53
C LYS A 147 11.79 2.27 20.26
N ASN A 148 12.11 1.19 20.98
CA ASN A 148 13.38 0.47 20.78
C ASN A 148 13.50 -0.09 19.36
N TYR A 149 12.42 -0.69 18.84
CA TYR A 149 12.40 -1.15 17.45
C TYR A 149 12.46 0.01 16.45
N LEU A 150 11.71 1.09 16.71
CA LEU A 150 11.75 2.30 15.89
C LEU A 150 13.17 2.87 15.79
N MET A 151 13.89 3.00 16.89
CA MET A 151 15.26 3.54 16.89
C MET A 151 16.22 2.65 16.10
N TRP A 152 16.13 1.32 16.26
CA TRP A 152 16.90 0.40 15.44
C TRP A 152 16.58 0.58 13.94
N PHE A 153 15.30 0.64 13.58
CA PHE A 153 14.90 0.78 12.20
C PHE A 153 15.31 2.14 11.61
N TYR A 154 15.23 3.20 12.42
CA TYR A 154 15.65 4.54 12.05
C TYR A 154 17.14 4.59 11.68
N GLU A 155 18.00 4.06 12.54
CA GLU A 155 19.46 4.06 12.33
C GLU A 155 19.89 3.15 11.16
N ASN A 156 19.23 2.01 10.97
CA ASN A 156 19.68 1.00 10.01
C ASN A 156 19.01 1.12 8.63
N HIS A 157 17.86 1.79 8.53
CA HIS A 157 17.07 1.84 7.31
C HIS A 157 16.64 3.24 6.90
N ILE A 158 16.01 4.03 7.77
CA ILE A 158 15.48 5.35 7.39
C ILE A 158 16.62 6.34 7.09
N LEU A 159 17.59 6.47 8.00
CA LEU A 159 18.69 7.41 7.82
C LEU A 159 19.52 7.11 6.56
N PRO A 160 20.00 5.87 6.32
CA PRO A 160 20.71 5.55 5.08
C PRO A 160 19.88 5.81 3.83
N HIS A 161 18.58 5.50 3.87
CA HIS A 161 17.67 5.73 2.76
C HIS A 161 17.56 7.22 2.39
N PHE A 162 17.29 8.09 3.38
CA PHE A 162 17.23 9.54 3.15
C PHE A 162 18.57 10.10 2.66
N GLU A 163 19.70 9.63 3.22
CA GLU A 163 21.02 10.05 2.76
C GLU A 163 21.24 9.74 1.27
N ILE A 164 20.78 8.58 0.80
CA ILE A 164 20.87 8.19 -0.60
C ILE A 164 20.02 9.12 -1.46
N GLU A 165 18.77 9.33 -1.08
CA GLU A 165 17.84 10.16 -1.85
C GLU A 165 18.34 11.60 -1.96
N GLU A 166 18.70 12.20 -0.83
CA GLU A 166 19.18 13.58 -0.78
C GLU A 166 20.51 13.78 -1.51
N LYS A 167 21.39 12.76 -1.51
CA LYS A 167 22.72 12.87 -2.11
C LYS A 167 22.75 12.53 -3.61
N TYR A 168 21.94 11.59 -4.06
CA TYR A 168 22.03 11.05 -5.42
C TYR A 168 20.78 11.26 -6.26
N LEU A 169 19.59 11.25 -5.64
CA LEU A 169 18.32 11.30 -6.36
C LEU A 169 17.78 12.73 -6.48
N PHE A 170 17.64 13.42 -5.35
CA PHE A 170 17.09 14.78 -5.27
C PHE A 170 17.89 15.83 -6.03
N PRO A 171 19.24 15.77 -6.14
CA PRO A 171 20.01 16.71 -6.95
C PRO A 171 19.71 16.64 -8.46
N LEU A 172 18.96 15.62 -8.91
CA LEU A 172 18.51 15.51 -10.30
C LEU A 172 17.30 16.40 -10.61
N LEU A 173 16.68 16.99 -9.60
CA LEU A 173 15.58 17.95 -9.75
C LEU A 173 16.09 19.38 -9.58
N ASP A 174 15.39 20.33 -10.19
CA ASP A 174 15.64 21.76 -9.96
C ASP A 174 15.39 22.12 -8.49
N LYS A 175 16.20 23.02 -7.94
CA LYS A 175 16.07 23.49 -6.53
C LYS A 175 14.70 24.09 -6.22
N ASP A 176 13.99 24.59 -7.24
CA ASP A 176 12.66 25.17 -7.09
C ASP A 176 11.52 24.18 -7.33
N ASN A 177 11.83 22.92 -7.64
CA ASN A 177 10.85 21.85 -7.81
C ASN A 177 10.00 21.71 -6.53
N VAL A 178 8.68 21.78 -6.69
CA VAL A 178 7.72 21.72 -5.58
C VAL A 178 7.74 20.35 -4.89
N ASN A 179 7.89 19.27 -5.67
CA ASN A 179 7.90 17.92 -5.14
C ASN A 179 9.16 17.64 -4.31
N LEU A 180 10.31 18.17 -4.71
CA LEU A 180 11.55 18.15 -3.92
C LEU A 180 11.37 18.84 -2.56
N LYS A 181 10.77 20.03 -2.55
CA LYS A 181 10.53 20.79 -1.30
C LYS A 181 9.60 20.03 -0.35
N ILE A 182 8.60 19.32 -0.88
CA ILE A 182 7.70 18.46 -0.09
C ILE A 182 8.47 17.27 0.49
N ALA A 183 9.27 16.57 -0.31
CA ALA A 183 10.05 15.41 0.15
C ALA A 183 11.00 15.80 1.31
N LEU A 184 11.77 16.88 1.15
CA LEU A 184 12.68 17.39 2.18
C LEU A 184 11.94 17.82 3.46
N GLU A 185 10.74 18.39 3.33
CA GLU A 185 9.94 18.74 4.51
C GLU A 185 9.42 17.49 5.21
N HIS A 186 9.01 16.44 4.48
CA HIS A 186 8.66 15.15 5.08
C HIS A 186 9.86 14.54 5.80
N HIS A 187 11.06 14.51 5.20
CA HIS A 187 12.28 14.02 5.85
C HIS A 187 12.52 14.75 7.16
N ARG A 188 12.49 16.09 7.12
CA ARG A 188 12.68 16.93 8.30
C ARG A 188 11.67 16.61 9.40
N GLN A 189 10.39 16.47 9.06
CA GLN A 189 9.33 16.17 10.03
C GLN A 189 9.45 14.75 10.61
N ILE A 190 9.80 13.76 9.78
CA ILE A 190 10.01 12.37 10.22
C ILE A 190 11.19 12.30 11.20
N VAL A 191 12.32 12.91 10.84
CA VAL A 191 13.53 12.97 11.70
C VAL A 191 13.21 13.68 13.01
N ASP A 192 12.59 14.85 12.95
CA ASP A 192 12.23 15.63 14.16
C ASP A 192 11.29 14.85 15.09
N LEU A 193 10.30 14.14 14.53
CA LEU A 193 9.39 13.30 15.32
C LEU A 193 10.10 12.12 15.96
N ILE A 194 11.06 11.48 15.28
CA ILE A 194 11.78 10.31 15.82
C ILE A 194 12.78 10.75 16.90
N GLU A 195 13.59 11.76 16.63
CA GLU A 195 14.67 12.19 17.53
C GLU A 195 14.13 12.83 18.81
N ASN A 196 12.99 13.52 18.72
CA ASN A 196 12.35 14.17 19.86
C ASN A 196 11.19 13.34 20.45
N ILE A 197 11.11 12.04 20.12
CA ILE A 197 10.04 11.18 20.64
C ILE A 197 10.18 10.95 22.15
N ASP A 198 9.40 11.69 22.94
CA ASP A 198 9.18 11.40 24.36
C ASP A 198 8.01 10.41 24.50
N ASN A 199 7.77 9.87 25.71
CA ASN A 199 6.79 8.84 26.08
C ASN A 199 5.32 9.20 25.73
N ASP A 200 5.04 9.42 24.45
CA ASP A 200 3.82 9.94 23.89
C ASP A 200 3.40 9.05 22.70
N LYS A 201 2.30 8.33 22.91
CA LYS A 201 1.68 7.49 21.87
C LYS A 201 1.12 8.32 20.72
N GLN A 202 0.80 9.61 20.92
CA GLN A 202 0.31 10.47 19.84
C GLN A 202 1.41 10.76 18.82
N SER A 203 2.66 10.93 19.25
CA SER A 203 3.81 11.11 18.36
C SER A 203 4.09 9.87 17.53
N LEU A 204 3.97 8.66 18.11
CA LEU A 204 4.00 7.39 17.35
C LEU A 204 2.84 7.29 16.33
N ALA A 205 1.64 7.72 16.72
CA ALA A 205 0.48 7.74 15.82
C ALA A 205 0.69 8.67 14.62
N LYS A 206 1.21 9.88 14.86
CA LYS A 206 1.56 10.83 13.79
C LYS A 206 2.66 10.27 12.89
N LEU A 207 3.69 9.67 13.48
CA LEU A 207 4.85 9.17 12.74
C LEU A 207 4.45 8.09 11.72
N HIS A 208 3.65 7.09 12.10
CA HIS A 208 3.27 6.04 11.15
C HIS A 208 2.44 6.59 9.99
N VAL A 209 1.58 7.59 10.23
CA VAL A 209 0.83 8.28 9.17
C VAL A 209 1.79 9.03 8.25
N LEU A 210 2.72 9.81 8.81
CA LEU A 210 3.65 10.60 8.02
C LEU A 210 4.61 9.75 7.17
N LEU A 211 5.17 8.66 7.73
CA LEU A 211 6.00 7.71 6.98
C LEU A 211 5.25 7.15 5.78
N THR A 212 3.97 6.85 5.97
CA THR A 212 3.09 6.31 4.95
C THR A 212 2.81 7.33 3.84
N GLU A 213 2.44 8.55 4.22
CA GLU A 213 2.18 9.66 3.28
C GLU A 213 3.43 9.98 2.45
N HIS A 214 4.60 9.97 3.10
CA HIS A 214 5.88 10.19 2.46
C HIS A 214 6.21 9.12 1.41
N VAL A 215 6.17 7.83 1.77
CA VAL A 215 6.43 6.73 0.81
C VAL A 215 5.49 6.80 -0.41
N ARG A 216 4.21 7.10 -0.18
CA ARG A 216 3.23 7.24 -1.28
C ARG A 216 3.54 8.39 -2.20
N PHE A 217 3.84 9.52 -1.60
CA PHE A 217 4.18 10.72 -2.33
C PHE A 217 5.37 10.43 -3.24
N GLU A 218 6.38 9.73 -2.74
CA GLU A 218 7.57 9.41 -3.52
C GLU A 218 7.29 8.43 -4.65
N GLU A 219 6.63 7.33 -4.34
CA GLU A 219 6.31 6.30 -5.33
C GLU A 219 5.40 6.82 -6.44
N ARG A 220 4.39 7.63 -6.11
CA ARG A 220 3.33 8.03 -7.06
C ARG A 220 3.59 9.35 -7.74
N ILE A 221 4.38 10.23 -7.12
CA ILE A 221 4.57 11.60 -7.60
C ILE A 221 6.05 11.88 -7.85
N LEU A 222 6.89 11.80 -6.82
CA LEU A 222 8.29 12.26 -6.92
C LEU A 222 9.09 11.43 -7.92
N PHE A 223 9.06 10.09 -7.81
CA PHE A 223 9.84 9.23 -8.68
C PHE A 223 9.36 9.31 -10.13
N ASP A 224 8.07 9.51 -10.35
CA ASP A 224 7.54 9.75 -11.69
C ASP A 224 7.99 11.11 -12.26
N ASP A 225 8.09 12.14 -11.42
CA ASP A 225 8.63 13.44 -11.79
C ASP A 225 10.12 13.35 -12.15
N ILE A 226 10.92 12.65 -11.34
CA ILE A 226 12.34 12.39 -11.60
C ILE A 226 12.53 11.65 -12.94
N GLN A 227 11.75 10.60 -13.18
CA GLN A 227 11.84 9.81 -14.43
C GLN A 227 11.46 10.61 -15.69
N LYS A 228 10.63 11.66 -15.55
CA LYS A 228 10.25 12.55 -16.66
C LYS A 228 11.30 13.62 -16.93
N ASN A 229 11.92 14.15 -15.88
CA ASN A 229 12.92 15.22 -15.98
C ASN A 229 14.34 14.71 -16.28
N VAL A 230 14.61 13.42 -16.03
CA VAL A 230 15.93 12.83 -16.21
C VAL A 230 15.89 11.77 -17.31
N SER A 231 16.77 11.91 -18.32
CA SER A 231 17.00 10.83 -19.29
C SER A 231 17.46 9.59 -18.53
N SER A 232 16.84 8.42 -18.77
CA SER A 232 16.99 7.20 -17.95
C SER A 232 18.44 6.72 -17.72
N ASN A 233 19.42 7.24 -18.48
CA ASN A 233 20.85 6.95 -18.39
C ASN A 233 21.63 7.79 -17.36
N ASN A 234 20.99 8.73 -16.64
CA ASN A 234 21.68 9.63 -15.70
C ASN A 234 21.40 9.37 -14.22
N ILE A 235 20.53 8.41 -13.88
CA ILE A 235 20.31 8.00 -12.49
C ILE A 235 21.42 7.01 -12.13
N ILE A 236 22.34 7.44 -11.26
CA ILE A 236 23.44 6.60 -10.77
C ILE A 236 23.31 6.54 -9.25
N LEU A 237 22.79 5.43 -8.75
CA LEU A 237 22.70 5.15 -7.33
C LEU A 237 23.88 4.27 -6.86
N PRO A 238 24.24 4.32 -5.57
CA PRO A 238 25.16 3.36 -4.97
C PRO A 238 24.76 1.90 -5.29
N PRO A 239 25.72 1.02 -5.63
CA PRO A 239 25.42 -0.36 -6.01
C PRO A 239 24.69 -1.14 -4.92
N GLU A 240 24.92 -0.81 -3.65
CA GLU A 240 24.36 -1.47 -2.48
C GLU A 240 22.81 -1.46 -2.46
N ILE A 241 22.18 -0.44 -3.05
CA ILE A 241 20.71 -0.31 -3.16
C ILE A 241 20.11 -1.32 -4.13
N ASN A 242 20.85 -1.65 -5.18
CA ASN A 242 20.41 -2.58 -6.22
C ASN A 242 20.90 -4.01 -5.97
N GLU A 243 21.87 -4.18 -5.08
CA GLU A 243 22.24 -5.48 -4.54
C GLU A 243 21.04 -6.07 -3.80
N LYS A 244 20.71 -7.33 -4.10
CA LYS A 244 19.63 -8.06 -3.40
C LYS A 244 20.11 -8.46 -2.01
N HIS A 245 20.33 -7.49 -1.14
CA HIS A 245 20.47 -7.76 0.28
C HIS A 245 19.10 -8.11 0.84
N GLU A 246 19.01 -9.27 1.48
CA GLU A 246 17.78 -9.69 2.14
C GLU A 246 17.56 -8.80 3.37
N PHE A 247 16.38 -8.19 3.47
CA PHE A 247 16.03 -7.39 4.64
C PHE A 247 16.08 -8.26 5.90
N CYS A 248 16.96 -7.90 6.82
CA CYS A 248 17.13 -8.59 8.08
C CYS A 248 16.36 -7.84 9.17
N ASP A 249 15.15 -8.31 9.46
CA ASP A 249 14.27 -7.72 10.47
C ASP A 249 14.80 -7.94 11.89
N ASN A 250 14.55 -6.98 12.79
CA ASN A 250 14.91 -7.11 14.19
C ASN A 250 13.82 -7.83 14.99
N GLU A 251 13.98 -9.15 15.10
CA GLU A 251 13.06 -10.05 15.80
C GLU A 251 13.36 -10.20 17.30
N THR A 252 14.21 -9.35 17.91
CA THR A 252 14.55 -9.49 19.35
C THR A 252 13.35 -9.25 20.28
N ASP A 253 12.42 -8.38 19.87
CA ASP A 253 11.19 -8.09 20.61
C ASP A 253 10.02 -7.86 19.64
N PRO A 254 9.36 -8.93 19.16
CA PRO A 254 8.35 -8.85 18.11
C PRO A 254 7.00 -8.40 18.65
N PHE A 255 6.93 -7.17 19.15
CA PHE A 255 5.76 -6.61 19.84
C PHE A 255 4.49 -6.53 18.99
N TRP A 256 4.62 -6.62 17.66
CA TRP A 256 3.51 -6.61 16.70
C TRP A 256 2.78 -7.96 16.59
N ARG A 257 3.37 -9.04 17.11
CA ARG A 257 2.77 -10.38 17.07
C ARG A 257 1.65 -10.56 18.08
#